data_AF-A0A7W1VTI5-F1
#
_entry.id   AF-A0A7W1VTI5-F1
#
_cell.length_a   1.000
_cell.length_b   1.000
_cell.length_c   1.000
_cell.angle_alpha   90.00
_cell.angle_beta   90.00
_cell.angle_gamma   90.00
#
_symmetry.space_group_name_H-M   'P 1'
#
loop_
_entity.id
_entity.type
_entity.pdbx_description
1 polymer ?
#
loop_
_entity_poly.entity_id
_entity_poly.type
_entity_poly.pdbx_seq_one_letter_code
_entity_poly.pdbx_strand_id
1 'polypeptide(L)'
;MKHLPFDSIFRSNFEVVEQRQGKVRFYPHTTQLPLLLRALNLEFYNSLPPRIARVDHRGSAFDKIVLRESALIFCGIINGARKDDVQLFFLPDRNLVTKLAIVQQVTEEDPRGVFHRFRFYAGENFFPEIYANGKRLAFSDHVLERFFSRTEYYEGEDLTSFLLTFYGSPIIAMPVGPGRAFVVSHDGSILAFPYKESANEYFVTSCLTINEIHSMQTELPPHTINLHYDLPFVRPQFRNWTPLEQMKEYFERWERKVKPDALVPMKPNEKPFTWHECACRGRDHKKFQGYGPGSQVIFTDYIAGPDVMEYKPNEGELCYDEIASYKKAFPDVDWDIVIAHREKEGTYAPATFGSETIETKS
;
A
#
# COMPACT_ATOMS: atom_id res chain seq x y z
N MET A 1 -37.30 2.73 -4.70
CA MET A 1 -36.67 2.68 -3.36
C MET A 1 -35.17 2.51 -3.57
N LYS A 2 -34.38 3.56 -3.30
CA LYS A 2 -32.92 3.50 -3.40
C LYS A 2 -32.39 2.68 -2.22
N HIS A 3 -31.74 1.56 -2.47
CA HIS A 3 -30.93 0.90 -1.47
C HIS A 3 -29.82 1.86 -1.05
N LEU A 4 -29.89 2.38 0.18
CA LEU A 4 -28.77 3.05 0.83
C LEU A 4 -28.04 1.97 1.64
N PRO A 5 -26.77 1.65 1.35
CA PRO A 5 -25.93 1.01 2.34
C PRO A 5 -25.59 2.08 3.39
N PHE A 6 -25.63 1.70 4.68
CA PHE A 6 -25.22 2.49 5.86
C PHE A 6 -26.34 3.24 6.62
N ASP A 7 -26.93 2.55 7.60
CA ASP A 7 -27.85 3.12 8.60
C ASP A 7 -27.19 3.11 10.00
N SER A 8 -26.07 3.81 10.15
CA SER A 8 -25.49 4.07 11.46
C SER A 8 -26.26 5.22 12.11
N ILE A 9 -26.86 4.99 13.28
CA ILE A 9 -27.61 6.00 14.06
C ILE A 9 -26.78 7.25 14.42
N PHE A 10 -25.46 7.23 14.19
CA PHE A 10 -24.54 8.33 14.42
C PHE A 10 -24.30 9.21 13.18
N ARG A 11 -24.70 8.78 11.97
CA ARG A 11 -24.37 9.46 10.69
C ARG A 11 -25.26 10.64 10.34
N SER A 12 -26.57 10.54 10.57
CA SER A 12 -27.51 11.60 10.19
C SER A 12 -27.29 12.93 10.91
N ASN A 13 -26.45 12.95 11.94
CA ASN A 13 -26.21 14.12 12.81
C ASN A 13 -24.78 14.66 12.75
N PHE A 14 -23.86 14.10 11.96
CA PHE A 14 -22.46 14.54 11.92
C PHE A 14 -22.02 14.95 10.51
N GLU A 15 -21.98 16.26 10.29
CA GLU A 15 -21.26 16.86 9.17
C GLU A 15 -19.75 16.70 9.42
N VAL A 16 -19.05 16.05 8.49
CA VAL A 16 -17.59 15.96 8.52
C VAL A 16 -17.05 17.27 7.96
N VAL A 17 -16.17 17.94 8.71
CA VAL A 17 -15.72 19.29 8.35
C VAL A 17 -14.21 19.35 8.19
N GLU A 18 -13.74 20.33 7.40
CA GLU A 18 -12.33 20.64 7.24
C GLU A 18 -11.83 21.50 8.40
N GLN A 19 -10.65 21.17 8.94
CA GLN A 19 -9.91 22.03 9.85
C GLN A 19 -8.91 22.89 9.06
N ARG A 20 -8.91 24.20 9.25
CA ARG A 20 -7.92 25.11 8.65
C ARG A 20 -7.00 25.70 9.71
N GLN A 21 -5.70 25.64 9.46
CA GLN A 21 -4.65 26.24 10.29
C GLN A 21 -3.62 26.92 9.38
N GLY A 22 -3.84 28.20 9.09
CA GLY A 22 -3.00 28.94 8.14
C GLY A 22 -3.01 28.28 6.75
N LYS A 23 -1.84 27.84 6.29
CA LYS A 23 -1.65 27.14 5.00
C LYS A 23 -1.81 25.61 5.08
N VAL A 24 -2.23 25.10 6.24
CA VAL A 24 -2.43 23.66 6.46
C VAL A 24 -3.91 23.37 6.64
N ARG A 25 -4.40 22.35 5.96
CA ARG A 25 -5.79 21.88 6.01
C ARG A 25 -5.79 20.42 6.43
N PHE A 26 -6.73 20.04 7.29
CA PHE A 26 -6.90 18.65 7.73
C PHE A 26 -8.33 18.22 7.43
N TYR A 27 -8.45 17.06 6.77
CA TYR A 27 -9.74 16.44 6.52
C TYR A 27 -9.67 14.94 6.79
N PRO A 28 -10.52 14.38 7.68
CA PRO A 28 -11.47 15.06 8.56
C PRO A 28 -10.82 15.97 9.62
N HIS A 29 -11.62 16.82 10.27
CA HIS A 29 -11.18 17.63 11.41
C HIS A 29 -10.64 16.76 12.56
N THR A 30 -9.50 17.12 13.14
CA THR A 30 -8.77 16.28 14.12
C THR A 30 -9.62 15.90 15.33
N THR A 31 -10.45 16.82 15.84
CA THR A 31 -11.32 16.56 17.00
C THR A 31 -12.50 15.61 16.69
N GLN A 32 -12.85 15.40 15.43
CA GLN A 32 -13.92 14.46 15.03
C GLN A 32 -13.42 13.01 15.00
N LEU A 33 -12.11 12.80 14.84
CA LEU A 33 -11.51 11.48 14.64
C LEU A 33 -11.91 10.46 15.72
N PRO A 34 -11.85 10.75 17.04
CA PRO A 34 -12.22 9.76 18.07
C PRO A 34 -13.67 9.29 17.97
N LEU A 35 -14.59 10.21 17.67
CA LEU A 35 -16.01 9.90 17.55
C LEU A 35 -16.31 9.09 16.28
N LEU A 36 -15.75 9.50 15.15
CA LEU A 36 -15.88 8.80 13.88
C LEU A 36 -15.36 7.36 14.03
N LEU A 37 -14.17 7.20 14.60
CA LEU A 37 -13.53 5.88 14.76
C LEU A 37 -14.36 4.98 15.68
N ARG A 38 -14.92 5.51 16.77
CA ARG A 38 -15.80 4.75 17.66
C ARG A 38 -17.03 4.23 16.93
N ALA A 39 -17.69 5.06 16.13
CA ALA A 39 -18.87 4.67 15.35
C ALA A 39 -18.54 3.56 14.34
N LEU A 40 -17.42 3.72 13.61
CA LEU A 40 -16.94 2.75 12.62
C LEU A 40 -16.57 1.41 13.26
N ASN A 41 -15.88 1.43 14.39
CA ASN A 41 -15.52 0.21 15.11
C ASN A 41 -16.74 -0.53 15.62
N LEU A 42 -17.78 0.16 16.12
CA LEU A 42 -19.02 -0.50 16.53
C LEU A 42 -19.65 -1.26 15.36
N GLU A 43 -19.72 -0.66 14.19
CA GLU A 43 -20.30 -1.30 13.00
C GLU A 43 -19.48 -2.49 12.51
N PHE A 44 -18.16 -2.32 12.44
CA PHE A 44 -17.24 -3.37 12.04
C PHE A 44 -17.33 -4.58 12.98
N TYR A 45 -17.11 -4.38 14.27
CA TYR A 45 -17.03 -5.47 15.24
C TYR A 45 -18.39 -6.12 15.54
N ASN A 46 -19.51 -5.38 15.53
CA ASN A 46 -20.84 -5.95 15.80
C ASN A 46 -21.29 -6.95 14.72
N SER A 47 -20.79 -6.80 13.50
CA SER A 47 -21.16 -7.65 12.38
C SER A 47 -20.26 -8.88 12.24
N LEU A 48 -19.10 -8.89 12.90
CA LEU A 48 -18.14 -9.98 12.84
C LEU A 48 -18.54 -11.14 13.75
N PRO A 49 -18.24 -12.40 13.36
CA PRO A 49 -18.35 -13.53 14.28
C PRO A 49 -17.56 -13.26 15.58
N PRO A 50 -18.09 -13.59 16.77
CA PRO A 50 -17.45 -13.24 18.05
C PRO A 50 -16.00 -13.71 18.19
N ARG A 51 -15.64 -14.84 17.58
CA ARG A 51 -14.27 -15.36 17.56
C ARG A 51 -13.30 -14.44 16.80
N ILE A 52 -13.77 -13.80 15.73
CA ILE A 52 -12.97 -12.88 14.91
C ILE A 52 -12.98 -11.47 15.52
N ALA A 53 -14.13 -11.00 16.01
CA ALA A 53 -14.26 -9.68 16.61
C ALA A 53 -13.38 -9.48 17.86
N ARG A 54 -13.02 -10.57 18.55
CA ARG A 54 -12.21 -10.57 19.78
C ARG A 54 -10.74 -10.93 19.56
N VAL A 55 -10.29 -11.04 18.30
CA VAL A 55 -8.89 -11.34 18.01
C VAL A 55 -8.01 -10.24 18.59
N ASP A 56 -7.02 -10.67 19.38
CA ASP A 56 -6.02 -9.83 20.00
C ASP A 56 -4.61 -10.37 19.70
N HIS A 57 -3.60 -9.89 20.42
CA HIS A 57 -2.21 -10.32 20.26
C HIS A 57 -2.02 -11.84 20.42
N ARG A 58 -2.86 -12.52 21.21
CA ARG A 58 -2.84 -13.97 21.46
C ARG A 58 -3.66 -14.76 20.45
N GLY A 59 -4.39 -14.08 19.56
CA GLY A 59 -5.15 -14.71 18.49
C GLY A 59 -4.25 -15.52 17.57
N SER A 60 -4.78 -16.62 17.03
CA SER A 60 -4.06 -17.43 16.04
C SER A 60 -3.78 -16.61 14.78
N ALA A 61 -2.70 -16.92 14.07
CA ALA A 61 -2.37 -16.27 12.79
C ALA A 61 -3.52 -16.39 11.77
N PHE A 62 -4.20 -17.54 11.72
CA PHE A 62 -5.37 -17.71 10.87
C PHE A 62 -6.51 -16.74 11.24
N ASP A 63 -6.84 -16.59 12.53
CA ASP A 63 -7.88 -15.65 12.95
C ASP A 63 -7.46 -14.18 12.67
N LYS A 64 -6.15 -13.85 12.74
CA LYS A 64 -5.61 -12.53 12.33
C LYS A 64 -5.72 -12.28 10.82
N ILE A 65 -5.42 -13.29 9.99
CA ILE A 65 -5.62 -13.24 8.52
C ILE A 65 -7.09 -12.99 8.17
N VAL A 66 -8.01 -13.70 8.85
CA VAL A 66 -9.45 -13.51 8.63
C VAL A 66 -9.91 -12.12 9.06
N LEU A 67 -9.39 -11.60 10.18
CA LEU A 67 -9.68 -10.23 10.62
C LEU A 67 -9.16 -9.20 9.60
N ARG A 68 -7.95 -9.39 9.07
CA ARG A 68 -7.36 -8.52 8.04
C ARG A 68 -8.20 -8.47 6.78
N GLU A 69 -8.57 -9.63 6.25
CA GLU A 69 -9.45 -9.75 5.08
C GLU A 69 -10.78 -9.03 5.31
N SER A 70 -11.36 -9.25 6.49
CA SER A 70 -12.62 -8.61 6.87
C SER A 70 -12.47 -7.09 6.91
N ALA A 71 -11.36 -6.58 7.45
CA ALA A 71 -11.06 -5.15 7.48
C ALA A 71 -10.87 -4.55 6.07
N LEU A 72 -10.14 -5.24 5.19
CA LEU A 72 -9.97 -4.86 3.77
C LEU A 72 -11.33 -4.71 3.09
N ILE A 73 -12.19 -5.73 3.19
CA ILE A 73 -13.53 -5.73 2.58
C ILE A 73 -14.39 -4.61 3.19
N PHE A 74 -14.36 -4.44 4.51
CA PHE A 74 -15.11 -3.38 5.19
C PHE A 74 -14.68 -1.99 4.70
N CYS A 75 -13.37 -1.71 4.67
CA CYS A 75 -12.83 -0.45 4.17
C CYS A 75 -13.31 -0.18 2.74
N GLY A 76 -13.19 -1.17 1.83
CA GLY A 76 -13.67 -1.01 0.44
C GLY A 76 -15.16 -0.67 0.36
N ILE A 77 -16.02 -1.42 1.05
CA ILE A 77 -17.48 -1.18 1.08
C ILE A 77 -17.79 0.22 1.64
N ILE A 78 -17.17 0.59 2.75
CA ILE A 78 -17.45 1.87 3.40
C ILE A 78 -16.96 3.03 2.55
N ASN A 79 -15.76 2.95 1.99
CA ASN A 79 -15.18 4.03 1.20
C ASN A 79 -15.99 4.27 -0.08
N GLY A 80 -16.43 3.21 -0.78
CA GLY A 80 -17.31 3.36 -1.95
C GLY A 80 -18.76 3.77 -1.63
N ALA A 81 -19.24 3.54 -0.40
CA ALA A 81 -20.60 3.92 0.02
C ALA A 81 -20.71 5.34 0.59
N ARG A 82 -19.60 5.92 1.05
CA ARG A 82 -19.60 7.21 1.74
C ARG A 82 -19.53 8.37 0.75
N LYS A 83 -20.20 9.46 1.11
CA LYS A 83 -20.28 10.70 0.31
C LYS A 83 -19.68 11.90 1.03
N ASP A 84 -19.17 11.67 2.23
CA ASP A 84 -18.51 12.66 3.07
C ASP A 84 -16.99 12.50 3.02
N ASP A 85 -16.47 11.82 1.99
CA ASP A 85 -15.04 11.64 1.67
C ASP A 85 -14.16 11.09 2.82
N VAL A 86 -14.76 10.58 3.90
CA VAL A 86 -14.01 9.91 4.97
C VAL A 86 -13.48 8.59 4.41
N GLN A 87 -12.15 8.48 4.36
CA GLN A 87 -11.48 7.28 3.89
C GLN A 87 -11.03 6.42 5.06
N LEU A 88 -11.24 5.11 4.93
CA LEU A 88 -10.74 4.09 5.85
C LEU A 88 -9.57 3.34 5.24
N PHE A 89 -8.66 2.91 6.10
CA PHE A 89 -7.57 2.03 5.75
C PHE A 89 -7.41 0.95 6.83
N PHE A 90 -7.01 -0.25 6.43
CA PHE A 90 -6.73 -1.33 7.38
C PHE A 90 -5.23 -1.38 7.65
N LEU A 91 -4.82 -1.45 8.93
CA LEU A 91 -3.40 -1.49 9.30
C LEU A 91 -3.14 -2.56 10.37
N PRO A 92 -2.16 -3.46 10.17
CA PRO A 92 -1.73 -4.44 11.17
C PRO A 92 -0.86 -3.80 12.25
N ASP A 93 -1.23 -3.94 13.53
CA ASP A 93 -0.39 -3.43 14.64
C ASP A 93 0.88 -4.28 14.82
N ARG A 94 1.77 -3.91 15.76
CA ARG A 94 3.01 -4.66 16.02
C ARG A 94 2.80 -6.16 16.35
N ASN A 95 1.59 -6.55 16.74
CA ASN A 95 1.21 -7.94 16.99
C ASN A 95 0.49 -8.58 15.81
N LEU A 96 0.51 -7.94 14.64
CA LEU A 96 -0.17 -8.33 13.40
C LEU A 96 -1.70 -8.37 13.55
N VAL A 97 -2.26 -7.64 14.52
CA VAL A 97 -3.71 -7.50 14.68
C VAL A 97 -4.17 -6.30 13.86
N THR A 98 -4.93 -6.56 12.80
CA THR A 98 -5.46 -5.50 11.95
C THR A 98 -6.46 -4.62 12.68
N LYS A 99 -6.28 -3.31 12.53
CA LYS A 99 -7.17 -2.25 13.01
C LYS A 99 -7.74 -1.47 11.83
N LEU A 100 -8.92 -0.91 12.04
CA LEU A 100 -9.45 0.13 11.17
C LEU A 100 -8.81 1.46 11.53
N ALA A 101 -8.37 2.20 10.53
CA ALA A 101 -7.83 3.54 10.65
C ALA A 101 -8.62 4.51 9.77
N ILE A 102 -8.91 5.69 10.30
CA ILE A 102 -9.39 6.82 9.50
C ILE A 102 -8.16 7.48 8.87
N VAL A 103 -8.18 7.66 7.56
CA VAL A 103 -7.16 8.42 6.86
C VAL A 103 -7.50 9.89 6.95
N GLN A 104 -6.62 10.66 7.60
CA GLN A 104 -6.69 12.11 7.60
C GLN A 104 -5.73 12.64 6.53
N GLN A 105 -6.28 13.26 5.49
CA GLN A 105 -5.52 13.99 4.49
C GLN A 105 -5.09 15.33 5.08
N VAL A 106 -3.79 15.58 5.08
CA VAL A 106 -3.17 16.84 5.47
C VAL A 106 -2.72 17.54 4.20
N THR A 107 -3.37 18.64 3.85
CA THR A 107 -3.03 19.42 2.66
C THR A 107 -2.27 20.66 3.08
N GLU A 108 -1.09 20.84 2.51
CA GLU A 108 -0.18 21.93 2.80
C GLU A 108 0.09 22.72 1.51
N GLU A 109 0.30 24.03 1.64
CA GLU A 109 0.69 24.89 0.54
C GLU A 109 2.05 25.54 0.82
N ASP A 110 3.01 25.32 -0.08
CA ASP A 110 4.34 25.92 -0.03
C ASP A 110 4.76 26.48 -1.41
N PRO A 111 5.97 27.06 -1.56
CA PRO A 111 6.42 27.60 -2.85
C PRO A 111 6.52 26.57 -4.00
N ARG A 112 6.51 25.26 -3.71
CA ARG A 112 6.49 24.17 -4.70
C ARG A 112 5.06 23.85 -5.18
N GLY A 113 4.04 24.37 -4.50
CA GLY A 113 2.62 24.18 -4.80
C GLY A 113 1.84 23.53 -3.66
N VAL A 114 0.67 22.99 -3.99
CA VAL A 114 -0.16 22.21 -3.06
C VAL A 114 0.34 20.77 -3.02
N PHE A 115 0.45 20.21 -1.81
CA PHE A 115 0.79 18.82 -1.60
C PHE A 115 0.05 18.23 -0.41
N HIS A 116 0.02 16.91 -0.35
CA HIS A 116 -0.71 16.11 0.60
C HIS A 116 0.20 15.17 1.35
N ARG A 117 -0.19 14.92 2.60
CA ARG A 117 0.26 13.81 3.42
C ARG A 117 -0.94 13.06 3.95
N PHE A 118 -0.72 11.82 4.33
CA PHE A 118 -1.75 10.96 4.89
C PHE A 118 -1.33 10.54 6.30
N ARG A 119 -2.22 10.78 7.26
CA ARG A 119 -2.11 10.30 8.63
C ARG A 119 -3.18 9.25 8.87
N PHE A 120 -2.89 8.27 9.71
CA PHE A 120 -3.76 7.11 9.92
C PHE A 120 -4.18 7.05 11.39
N TYR A 121 -5.43 7.40 11.68
CA TYR A 121 -5.96 7.38 13.04
C TYR A 121 -6.68 6.08 13.39
N ALA A 122 -6.08 5.31 14.29
CA ALA A 122 -6.64 4.04 14.79
C ALA A 122 -6.90 4.03 16.31
N GLY A 123 -6.95 5.21 16.97
CA GLY A 123 -7.30 5.34 18.39
C GLY A 123 -6.18 5.92 19.26
N GLU A 124 -6.15 5.54 20.55
CA GLU A 124 -5.20 6.09 21.56
C GLU A 124 -3.74 5.68 21.31
N ASN A 125 -3.52 4.58 20.59
CA ASN A 125 -2.22 4.17 20.08
C ASN A 125 -2.25 4.34 18.55
N PHE A 126 -1.83 5.51 18.08
CA PHE A 126 -1.71 5.76 16.65
C PHE A 126 -0.73 4.77 16.02
N PHE A 127 -1.04 4.36 14.78
CA PHE A 127 0.02 4.05 13.85
C PHE A 127 0.81 5.33 13.61
N PRO A 128 2.14 5.29 13.73
CA PRO A 128 2.98 6.41 13.31
C PRO A 128 2.80 6.68 11.80
N GLU A 129 3.31 7.82 11.34
CA GLU A 129 3.40 8.09 9.90
C GLU A 129 4.00 6.87 9.19
N ILE A 130 3.49 6.53 8.01
CA ILE A 130 4.11 5.50 7.19
C ILE A 130 5.31 6.13 6.50
N TYR A 131 6.50 5.65 6.82
CA TYR A 131 7.77 6.05 6.24
C TYR A 131 8.16 5.12 5.10
N ALA A 132 8.93 5.63 4.15
CA ALA A 132 9.58 4.87 3.10
C ALA A 132 11.10 4.93 3.34
N ASN A 133 11.74 3.80 3.65
CA ASN A 133 13.17 3.72 3.98
C ASN A 133 13.67 4.82 4.95
N GLY A 134 12.87 5.16 5.96
CA GLY A 134 13.17 6.15 6.98
C GLY A 134 12.82 7.60 6.61
N LYS A 135 12.25 7.82 5.43
CA LYS A 135 11.89 9.15 4.92
C LYS A 135 10.37 9.32 4.87
N ARG A 136 9.92 10.55 5.09
CA ARG A 136 8.50 10.91 4.95
C ARG A 136 8.07 10.86 3.49
N LEU A 137 6.78 10.61 3.28
CA LEU A 137 6.13 10.72 1.98
C LEU A 137 5.32 12.01 1.91
N ALA A 138 5.43 12.71 0.79
CA ALA A 138 4.57 13.80 0.38
C ALA A 138 4.16 13.59 -1.07
N PHE A 139 2.94 13.97 -1.42
CA PHE A 139 2.39 13.81 -2.75
C PHE A 139 1.92 15.16 -3.25
N SER A 140 2.44 15.64 -4.38
CA SER A 140 1.85 16.83 -5.00
C SER A 140 0.37 16.57 -5.34
N ASP A 141 -0.41 17.64 -5.36
CA ASP A 141 -1.84 17.60 -5.73
C ASP A 141 -2.07 16.88 -7.08
N HIS A 142 -1.19 17.19 -8.03
CA HIS A 142 -1.20 16.61 -9.37
C HIS A 142 -1.00 15.08 -9.43
N VAL A 143 -0.42 14.45 -8.39
CA VAL A 143 -0.36 12.97 -8.30
C VAL A 143 -1.76 12.40 -8.19
N LEU A 144 -2.59 12.97 -7.30
CA LEU A 144 -3.94 12.51 -7.04
C LEU A 144 -4.83 12.78 -8.27
N GLU A 145 -4.78 14.00 -8.82
CA GLU A 145 -5.52 14.36 -10.04
C GLU A 145 -5.23 13.41 -11.21
N ARG A 146 -3.95 13.10 -11.45
CA ARG A 146 -3.56 12.18 -12.53
C ARG A 146 -3.89 10.73 -12.26
N PHE A 147 -3.85 10.30 -11.00
CA PHE A 147 -4.28 8.96 -10.64
C PHE A 147 -5.79 8.84 -10.90
N PHE A 148 -6.60 9.72 -10.32
CA PHE A 148 -8.07 9.71 -10.43
C PHE A 148 -8.58 9.83 -11.87
N SER A 149 -7.88 10.59 -12.72
CA SER A 149 -8.27 10.73 -14.13
C SER A 149 -7.94 9.52 -15.02
N ARG A 150 -7.22 8.51 -14.53
CA ARG A 150 -6.66 7.43 -15.37
C ARG A 150 -7.06 6.03 -14.95
N THR A 151 -7.37 5.87 -13.69
CA THR A 151 -7.83 4.61 -13.13
C THR A 151 -9.35 4.59 -13.16
N GLU A 152 -9.92 3.53 -13.71
CA GLU A 152 -11.37 3.34 -13.65
C GLU A 152 -11.72 2.84 -12.25
N TYR A 153 -12.44 3.63 -11.46
CA TYR A 153 -12.97 3.23 -10.16
C TYR A 153 -14.46 3.58 -10.05
N TYR A 154 -15.12 2.97 -9.06
CA TYR A 154 -16.42 3.45 -8.63
C TYR A 154 -16.27 4.85 -7.99
N GLU A 155 -17.20 5.75 -8.28
CA GLU A 155 -17.21 7.12 -7.76
C GLU A 155 -17.06 7.12 -6.21
N GLY A 156 -16.02 7.78 -5.69
CA GLY A 156 -15.73 7.87 -4.26
C GLY A 156 -14.67 6.88 -3.73
N GLU A 157 -14.24 5.91 -4.54
CA GLU A 157 -13.20 4.94 -4.16
C GLU A 157 -11.78 5.40 -4.52
N ASP A 158 -11.62 6.50 -5.25
CA ASP A 158 -10.37 6.87 -5.91
C ASP A 158 -9.19 7.02 -4.94
N LEU A 159 -9.39 7.75 -3.84
CA LEU A 159 -8.35 7.93 -2.83
C LEU A 159 -8.05 6.62 -2.08
N THR A 160 -9.05 5.76 -1.86
CA THR A 160 -8.81 4.43 -1.27
C THR A 160 -7.95 3.58 -2.17
N SER A 161 -8.29 3.50 -3.45
CA SER A 161 -7.53 2.73 -4.43
C SER A 161 -6.11 3.26 -4.57
N PHE A 162 -5.92 4.59 -4.52
CA PHE A 162 -4.60 5.20 -4.47
C PHE A 162 -3.79 4.71 -3.27
N LEU A 163 -4.37 4.77 -2.07
CA LEU A 163 -3.70 4.37 -0.84
C LEU A 163 -3.39 2.88 -0.83
N LEU A 164 -4.29 2.02 -1.31
CA LEU A 164 -4.06 0.58 -1.42
C LEU A 164 -2.94 0.27 -2.41
N THR A 165 -2.97 0.92 -3.57
CA THR A 165 -1.97 0.70 -4.62
C THR A 165 -0.59 1.16 -4.19
N PHE A 166 -0.49 2.29 -3.49
CA PHE A 166 0.80 2.83 -3.06
C PHE A 166 1.32 2.17 -1.78
N TYR A 167 0.48 1.97 -0.77
CA TYR A 167 0.90 1.46 0.55
C TYR A 167 0.76 -0.06 0.72
N GLY A 168 0.07 -0.75 -0.18
CA GLY A 168 -0.30 -2.15 -0.02
C GLY A 168 0.67 -3.16 -0.61
N SER A 169 1.84 -2.75 -1.09
CA SER A 169 2.85 -3.65 -1.64
C SER A 169 4.27 -3.08 -1.52
N PRO A 170 5.31 -3.93 -1.57
CA PRO A 170 6.69 -3.48 -1.65
C PRO A 170 6.92 -2.68 -2.92
N ILE A 171 7.74 -1.64 -2.83
CA ILE A 171 7.95 -0.70 -3.94
C ILE A 171 9.34 -0.94 -4.54
N ILE A 172 9.42 -1.00 -5.87
CA ILE A 172 10.69 -0.93 -6.62
C ILE A 172 10.82 0.47 -7.22
N ALA A 173 11.90 1.17 -6.90
CA ALA A 173 12.25 2.41 -7.57
C ALA A 173 13.07 2.12 -8.84
N MET A 174 12.56 2.52 -10.00
CA MET A 174 13.23 2.29 -11.29
C MET A 174 13.68 3.61 -11.93
N PRO A 175 14.84 3.64 -12.61
CA PRO A 175 15.22 4.78 -13.45
C PRO A 175 14.17 5.08 -14.51
N VAL A 176 13.78 6.35 -14.63
CA VAL A 176 12.91 6.86 -15.69
C VAL A 176 13.34 8.29 -16.02
N GLY A 177 13.69 8.52 -17.29
CA GLY A 177 14.24 9.79 -17.75
C GLY A 177 15.51 10.17 -16.97
N PRO A 178 15.66 11.43 -16.52
CA PRO A 178 16.80 11.85 -15.70
C PRO A 178 16.67 11.49 -14.22
N GLY A 179 15.60 10.80 -13.80
CA GLY A 179 15.29 10.55 -12.40
C GLY A 179 14.83 9.12 -12.14
N ARG A 180 13.99 8.97 -11.13
CA ARG A 180 13.42 7.69 -10.70
C ARG A 180 11.93 7.81 -10.43
N ALA A 181 11.24 6.68 -10.53
CA ALA A 181 9.85 6.55 -10.14
C ALA A 181 9.67 5.35 -9.21
N PHE A 182 8.77 5.48 -8.23
CA PHE A 182 8.24 4.32 -7.51
C PHE A 182 7.33 3.55 -8.46
N VAL A 183 7.67 2.29 -8.72
CA VAL A 183 6.92 1.39 -9.57
C VAL A 183 6.20 0.37 -8.70
N VAL A 184 4.89 0.29 -8.87
CA VAL A 184 3.99 -0.57 -8.09
C VAL A 184 3.05 -1.34 -9.01
N SER A 185 2.60 -2.51 -8.56
CA SER A 185 1.57 -3.28 -9.26
C SER A 185 0.21 -2.59 -9.14
N HIS A 186 -0.59 -2.63 -10.22
CA HIS A 186 -1.96 -2.14 -10.22
C HIS A 186 -2.80 -2.94 -11.21
N ASP A 187 -3.75 -3.75 -10.73
CA ASP A 187 -4.72 -4.52 -11.51
C ASP A 187 -4.11 -5.25 -12.72
N GLY A 188 -3.07 -6.06 -12.49
CA GLY A 188 -2.36 -6.79 -13.55
C GLY A 188 -1.39 -5.94 -14.38
N SER A 189 -1.43 -4.61 -14.24
CA SER A 189 -0.52 -3.63 -14.83
C SER A 189 0.44 -3.05 -13.79
N ILE A 190 1.00 -1.87 -14.07
CA ILE A 190 1.87 -1.10 -13.19
C ILE A 190 1.49 0.37 -13.17
N LEU A 191 1.85 1.06 -12.09
CA LEU A 191 1.89 2.52 -12.01
C LEU A 191 3.29 2.98 -11.64
N ALA A 192 3.68 4.14 -12.17
CA ALA A 192 4.98 4.75 -11.91
C ALA A 192 4.82 6.17 -11.39
N PHE A 193 5.39 6.44 -10.22
CA PHE A 193 5.29 7.70 -9.49
C PHE A 193 6.66 8.38 -9.36
N PRO A 194 7.02 9.33 -10.24
CA PRO A 194 8.26 10.08 -10.16
C PRO A 194 8.36 10.85 -8.86
N TYR A 195 9.54 10.85 -8.25
CA TYR A 195 9.78 11.53 -6.99
C TYR A 195 11.05 12.37 -7.01
N LYS A 196 11.07 13.38 -6.15
CA LYS A 196 12.29 14.09 -5.73
C LYS A 196 12.66 13.59 -4.34
N GLU A 197 13.93 13.25 -4.17
CA GLU A 197 14.46 12.76 -2.90
C GLU A 197 15.25 13.86 -2.19
N SER A 198 15.02 13.99 -0.89
CA SER A 198 15.83 14.79 0.03
C SER A 198 16.37 13.90 1.15
N ALA A 199 17.08 14.49 2.11
CA ALA A 199 17.56 13.76 3.29
C ALA A 199 16.42 13.10 4.09
N ASN A 200 15.26 13.75 4.19
CA ASN A 200 14.18 13.36 5.12
C ASN A 200 12.85 13.02 4.43
N GLU A 201 12.74 13.23 3.11
CA GLU A 201 11.47 13.16 2.40
C GLU A 201 11.64 12.67 0.96
N TYR A 202 10.70 11.80 0.56
CA TYR A 202 10.34 11.55 -0.84
C TYR A 202 9.13 12.41 -1.20
N PHE A 203 9.32 13.34 -2.12
CA PHE A 203 8.26 14.19 -2.66
C PHE A 203 7.82 13.64 -4.01
N VAL A 204 6.70 12.92 -4.03
CA VAL A 204 6.10 12.33 -5.23
C VAL A 204 5.42 13.43 -6.04
N THR A 205 5.73 13.51 -7.33
CA THR A 205 5.44 14.70 -8.16
C THR A 205 4.29 14.51 -9.16
N SER A 206 4.04 13.28 -9.60
CA SER A 206 3.03 12.96 -10.62
C SER A 206 2.78 11.45 -10.66
N CYS A 207 1.82 11.03 -11.48
CA CYS A 207 1.71 9.66 -11.99
C CYS A 207 2.04 9.67 -13.50
N LEU A 208 3.00 8.85 -13.94
CA LEU A 208 3.43 8.84 -15.35
C LEU A 208 2.36 8.24 -16.27
N THR A 209 2.26 8.80 -17.47
CA THR A 209 1.54 8.19 -18.61
C THR A 209 2.39 7.09 -19.23
N ILE A 210 1.75 6.24 -20.04
CA ILE A 210 2.45 5.33 -20.94
C ILE A 210 3.46 6.04 -21.86
N ASN A 211 3.24 7.33 -22.17
CA ASN A 211 4.15 8.12 -22.99
C ASN A 211 5.34 8.70 -22.21
N GLU A 212 5.17 8.96 -20.92
CA GLU A 212 6.23 9.51 -20.08
C GLU A 212 7.14 8.40 -19.53
N ILE A 213 6.63 7.18 -19.37
CA ILE A 213 7.36 6.01 -18.86
C ILE A 213 8.25 5.32 -19.92
N HIS A 214 8.29 5.79 -21.17
CA HIS A 214 9.04 5.14 -22.28
C HIS A 214 10.55 4.95 -22.02
N SER A 215 11.13 5.72 -21.10
CA SER A 215 12.55 5.64 -20.74
C SER A 215 12.81 4.81 -19.48
N MET A 216 11.81 4.06 -19.00
CA MET A 216 12.01 3.19 -17.86
C MET A 216 13.07 2.13 -18.16
N GLN A 217 13.93 1.85 -17.19
CA GLN A 217 15.00 0.86 -17.29
C GLN A 217 15.07 0.02 -16.02
N THR A 218 15.62 -1.19 -16.15
CA THR A 218 16.00 -1.99 -14.98
C THR A 218 17.35 -1.52 -14.45
N GLU A 219 17.59 -1.74 -13.16
CA GLU A 219 18.88 -1.43 -12.53
C GLU A 219 19.26 -2.54 -11.57
N LEU A 220 20.58 -2.81 -11.50
CA LEU A 220 21.14 -3.81 -10.61
C LEU A 220 22.12 -3.13 -9.61
N PRO A 221 21.99 -3.39 -8.30
CA PRO A 221 20.89 -4.12 -7.67
C PRO A 221 19.58 -3.30 -7.70
N PRO A 222 18.40 -3.95 -7.73
CA PRO A 222 17.11 -3.28 -7.61
C PRO A 222 17.03 -2.31 -6.43
N HIS A 223 16.47 -1.13 -6.66
CA HIS A 223 16.26 -0.13 -5.63
C HIS A 223 14.95 -0.41 -4.88
N THR A 224 15.04 -1.10 -3.75
CA THR A 224 13.89 -1.48 -2.92
C THR A 224 13.50 -0.36 -1.95
N ILE A 225 12.20 -0.14 -1.82
CA ILE A 225 11.61 0.80 -0.87
C ILE A 225 10.66 0.02 0.05
N ASN A 226 11.00 -0.01 1.34
CA ASN A 226 10.22 -0.65 2.38
C ASN A 226 9.36 0.41 3.08
N LEU A 227 8.07 0.12 3.24
CA LEU A 227 7.13 0.95 3.98
C LEU A 227 7.07 0.47 5.43
N HIS A 228 7.20 1.40 6.38
CA HIS A 228 7.32 1.03 7.79
C HIS A 228 6.84 2.12 8.74
N TYR A 229 6.60 1.73 9.98
CA TYR A 229 6.09 2.58 11.05
C TYR A 229 7.20 3.24 11.88
N ASP A 230 8.33 2.56 12.06
CA ASP A 230 9.30 2.92 13.09
C ASP A 230 10.52 3.64 12.53
N LEU A 231 11.05 4.61 13.29
CA LEU A 231 12.35 5.21 13.05
C LEU A 231 13.34 4.81 14.16
N PRO A 232 14.64 4.61 13.85
CA PRO A 232 15.26 4.68 12.52
C PRO A 232 14.96 3.45 11.65
N PHE A 233 15.05 3.62 10.33
CA PHE A 233 14.97 2.51 9.39
C PHE A 233 16.29 1.74 9.33
N VAL A 234 16.20 0.42 9.41
CA VAL A 234 17.33 -0.48 9.15
C VAL A 234 16.95 -1.37 7.99
N ARG A 235 17.83 -1.40 6.98
CA ARG A 235 17.63 -2.23 5.80
C ARG A 235 17.63 -3.71 6.20
N PRO A 236 16.68 -4.52 5.71
CA PRO A 236 16.63 -5.93 6.07
C PRO A 236 17.79 -6.67 5.38
N GLN A 237 18.42 -7.58 6.12
CA GLN A 237 19.47 -8.46 5.59
C GLN A 237 18.89 -9.56 4.70
N PHE A 238 17.74 -10.11 5.11
CA PHE A 238 17.01 -11.13 4.39
C PHE A 238 15.65 -10.60 3.98
N ARG A 239 15.19 -11.00 2.80
CA ARG A 239 13.87 -10.62 2.30
C ARG A 239 12.93 -11.81 2.23
N ASN A 240 11.63 -11.55 2.38
CA ASN A 240 10.60 -12.55 2.16
C ASN A 240 9.88 -12.43 0.80
N TRP A 241 10.54 -11.73 -0.13
CA TRP A 241 10.17 -11.56 -1.53
C TRP A 241 11.46 -11.37 -2.37
N THR A 242 11.35 -11.46 -3.69
CA THR A 242 12.50 -11.35 -4.61
C THR A 242 12.48 -10.03 -5.39
N PRO A 243 13.27 -9.01 -5.01
CA PRO A 243 13.26 -7.71 -5.71
C PRO A 243 13.61 -7.78 -7.19
N LEU A 244 14.53 -8.69 -7.55
CA LEU A 244 14.96 -8.86 -8.94
C LEU A 244 13.84 -9.43 -9.82
N GLU A 245 13.11 -10.42 -9.33
CA GLU A 245 11.97 -11.00 -10.05
C GLU A 245 10.85 -9.98 -10.16
N GLN A 246 10.54 -9.26 -9.08
CA GLN A 246 9.51 -8.22 -9.10
C GLN A 246 9.84 -7.08 -10.07
N MET A 247 11.09 -6.61 -10.10
CA MET A 247 11.53 -5.58 -11.03
C MET A 247 11.40 -6.06 -12.48
N LYS A 248 11.82 -7.30 -12.78
CA LYS A 248 11.69 -7.89 -14.11
C LYS A 248 10.23 -7.99 -14.51
N GLU A 249 9.36 -8.45 -13.61
CA GLU A 249 7.92 -8.54 -13.87
C GLU A 249 7.31 -7.16 -14.19
N TYR A 250 7.63 -6.13 -13.41
CA TYR A 250 7.14 -4.77 -13.68
C TYR A 250 7.64 -4.23 -15.03
N PHE A 251 8.92 -4.47 -15.33
CA PHE A 251 9.50 -4.09 -16.61
C PHE A 251 8.83 -4.80 -17.79
N GLU A 252 8.63 -6.12 -17.69
CA GLU A 252 7.97 -6.91 -18.73
C GLU A 252 6.51 -6.49 -18.95
N ARG A 253 5.76 -6.21 -17.87
CA ARG A 253 4.38 -5.69 -17.96
C ARG A 253 4.35 -4.35 -18.71
N TRP A 254 5.32 -3.48 -18.44
CA TRP A 254 5.48 -2.21 -19.17
C TRP A 254 5.85 -2.40 -20.63
N GLU A 255 6.88 -3.20 -20.94
CA GLU A 255 7.32 -3.45 -22.33
C GLU A 255 6.17 -4.01 -23.18
N ARG A 256 5.40 -4.93 -22.61
CA ARG A 256 4.21 -5.52 -23.25
C ARG A 256 3.00 -4.59 -23.26
N LYS A 257 3.06 -3.45 -22.59
CA LYS A 257 1.97 -2.48 -22.44
C LYS A 257 0.69 -3.15 -21.91
N VAL A 258 0.86 -4.03 -20.91
CA VAL A 258 -0.25 -4.72 -20.25
C VAL A 258 -1.20 -3.67 -19.70
N LYS A 259 -2.47 -3.72 -20.12
CA LYS A 259 -3.50 -2.82 -19.64
C LYS A 259 -3.98 -3.30 -18.26
N PRO A 260 -4.44 -2.38 -17.39
CA PRO A 260 -5.11 -2.80 -16.17
C PRO A 260 -6.33 -3.67 -16.51
N ASP A 261 -6.63 -4.62 -15.64
CA ASP A 261 -7.84 -5.42 -15.74
C ASP A 261 -9.06 -4.51 -15.75
N ALA A 262 -10.01 -4.79 -16.64
CA ALA A 262 -11.24 -4.03 -16.67
C ALA A 262 -12.00 -4.24 -15.36
N LEU A 263 -12.56 -3.16 -14.79
CA LEU A 263 -13.51 -3.29 -13.69
C LEU A 263 -14.62 -4.24 -14.14
N VAL A 264 -14.85 -5.29 -13.38
CA VAL A 264 -16.01 -6.15 -13.60
C VAL A 264 -17.21 -5.43 -12.97
N PRO A 265 -18.15 -4.87 -13.77
CA PRO A 265 -19.32 -4.25 -13.19
C PRO A 265 -20.09 -5.29 -12.38
N MET A 266 -20.52 -4.91 -11.17
CA MET A 266 -21.48 -5.73 -10.44
C MET A 266 -22.67 -6.02 -11.34
N LYS A 267 -23.08 -7.29 -11.43
CA LYS A 267 -24.21 -7.66 -12.29
C LYS A 267 -25.44 -6.85 -11.86
N PRO A 268 -26.17 -6.19 -12.78
CA PRO A 268 -27.25 -5.25 -12.44
C PRO A 268 -28.36 -5.81 -11.53
N ASN A 269 -28.48 -7.13 -11.44
CA ASN A 269 -29.56 -7.84 -10.75
C ASN A 269 -29.09 -8.65 -9.54
N GLU A 270 -27.79 -8.63 -9.20
CA GLU A 270 -27.32 -9.26 -7.97
C GLU A 270 -27.51 -8.27 -6.81
N LYS A 271 -28.32 -8.66 -5.81
CA LYS A 271 -28.46 -7.86 -4.60
C LYS A 271 -27.09 -7.76 -3.94
N PRO A 272 -26.53 -6.55 -3.72
CA PRO A 272 -25.26 -6.42 -3.03
C PRO A 272 -25.37 -7.03 -1.64
N PHE A 273 -24.33 -7.77 -1.23
CA PHE A 273 -24.24 -8.30 0.11
C PHE A 273 -24.15 -7.14 1.11
N THR A 274 -24.90 -7.25 2.21
CA THR A 274 -24.70 -6.41 3.38
C THR A 274 -23.32 -6.68 3.99
N TRP A 275 -22.75 -5.69 4.69
CA TRP A 275 -21.50 -5.89 5.44
C TRP A 275 -21.60 -7.13 6.35
N HIS A 276 -22.72 -7.33 7.03
CA HIS A 276 -22.95 -8.51 7.86
C HIS A 276 -22.83 -9.83 7.09
N GLU A 277 -23.39 -9.91 5.88
CA GLU A 277 -23.27 -11.09 5.03
C GLU A 277 -21.82 -11.31 4.54
N CYS A 278 -21.10 -10.24 4.18
CA CYS A 278 -19.68 -10.32 3.84
C CYS A 278 -18.83 -10.79 5.02
N ALA A 279 -19.03 -10.21 6.20
CA ALA A 279 -18.33 -10.52 7.44
C ALA A 279 -18.50 -12.00 7.84
N CYS A 280 -19.70 -12.56 7.66
CA CYS A 280 -19.96 -13.98 7.93
C CYS A 280 -19.22 -14.92 6.96
N ARG A 281 -18.88 -14.46 5.75
CA ARG A 281 -18.23 -15.27 4.70
C ARG A 281 -16.72 -15.16 4.65
N GLY A 282 -16.12 -14.12 5.23
CA GLY A 282 -14.67 -13.87 5.14
C GLY A 282 -13.82 -15.06 5.58
N ARG A 283 -14.24 -15.77 6.64
CA ARG A 283 -13.57 -16.98 7.11
C ARG A 283 -13.62 -18.12 6.10
N ASP A 284 -14.78 -18.36 5.50
CA ASP A 284 -14.96 -19.45 4.52
C ASP A 284 -14.23 -19.12 3.21
N HIS A 285 -14.18 -17.83 2.84
CA HIS A 285 -13.38 -17.36 1.72
C HIS A 285 -11.88 -17.66 1.91
N LYS A 286 -11.30 -17.31 3.07
CA LYS A 286 -9.90 -17.63 3.37
C LYS A 286 -9.64 -19.14 3.43
N LYS A 287 -10.57 -19.93 3.96
CA LYS A 287 -10.47 -21.41 3.91
C LYS A 287 -10.46 -21.93 2.47
N PHE A 288 -11.32 -21.40 1.61
CA PHE A 288 -11.37 -21.77 0.20
C PHE A 288 -10.05 -21.47 -0.52
N GLN A 289 -9.35 -20.40 -0.14
CA GLN A 289 -8.00 -20.08 -0.64
C GLN A 289 -6.88 -20.99 -0.08
N GLY A 290 -7.21 -21.87 0.88
CA GLY A 290 -6.28 -22.82 1.50
C GLY A 290 -5.70 -22.38 2.86
N TYR A 291 -6.15 -21.26 3.42
CA TYR A 291 -5.72 -20.83 4.77
C TYR A 291 -6.47 -21.58 5.87
N GLY A 292 -5.83 -21.77 7.02
CA GLY A 292 -6.42 -22.49 8.14
C GLY A 292 -5.51 -22.60 9.35
N PRO A 293 -5.82 -23.47 10.32
CA PRO A 293 -4.89 -23.77 11.41
C PRO A 293 -3.50 -24.15 10.88
N GLY A 294 -2.46 -23.50 11.40
CA GLY A 294 -1.08 -23.65 10.91
C GLY A 294 -0.66 -22.61 9.86
N SER A 295 -1.57 -21.78 9.36
CA SER A 295 -1.21 -20.58 8.59
C SER A 295 -0.34 -19.64 9.43
N GLN A 296 0.48 -18.85 8.75
CA GLN A 296 1.33 -17.82 9.35
C GLN A 296 1.05 -16.48 8.70
N VAL A 297 1.28 -15.41 9.46
CA VAL A 297 1.28 -14.04 8.96
C VAL A 297 2.47 -13.35 9.58
N ILE A 298 3.24 -12.63 8.77
CA ILE A 298 4.42 -11.86 9.18
C ILE A 298 4.42 -10.52 8.45
N PHE A 299 5.14 -9.54 8.97
CA PHE A 299 5.42 -8.34 8.19
C PHE A 299 6.36 -8.63 7.03
N THR A 300 6.19 -7.91 5.92
CA THR A 300 7.15 -7.97 4.82
C THR A 300 8.54 -7.56 5.31
N ASP A 301 9.55 -8.36 4.97
CA ASP A 301 10.93 -8.28 5.45
C ASP A 301 11.08 -8.22 6.99
N TYR A 302 10.08 -8.66 7.76
CA TYR A 302 9.99 -8.51 9.22
C TYR A 302 9.99 -7.06 9.71
N ILE A 303 9.60 -6.12 8.84
CA ILE A 303 9.57 -4.69 9.15
C ILE A 303 8.14 -4.26 9.44
N ALA A 304 7.88 -3.82 10.67
CA ALA A 304 6.56 -3.35 11.07
C ALA A 304 6.09 -2.20 10.14
N GLY A 305 5.04 -2.47 9.37
CA GLY A 305 4.55 -1.59 8.30
C GLY A 305 3.17 -2.02 7.80
N PRO A 306 2.61 -1.32 6.79
CA PRO A 306 1.28 -1.64 6.25
C PRO A 306 1.21 -3.00 5.55
N ASP A 307 2.35 -3.53 5.12
CA ASP A 307 2.44 -4.71 4.28
C ASP A 307 2.80 -5.98 5.08
N VAL A 308 2.14 -7.08 4.73
CA VAL A 308 2.28 -8.38 5.41
C VAL A 308 2.25 -9.52 4.40
N MET A 309 3.00 -10.57 4.71
CA MET A 309 3.00 -11.83 3.99
C MET A 309 2.14 -12.85 4.72
N GLU A 310 1.28 -13.54 3.98
CA GLU A 310 0.43 -14.63 4.48
C GLU A 310 0.95 -15.95 3.93
N TYR A 311 1.14 -16.96 4.79
CA TYR A 311 1.55 -18.31 4.40
C TYR A 311 0.47 -19.32 4.79
N LYS A 312 0.18 -20.25 3.87
CA LYS A 312 -0.75 -21.36 4.12
C LYS A 312 -0.11 -22.39 5.06
N PRO A 313 -0.89 -23.33 5.63
CA PRO A 313 -0.32 -24.36 6.47
C PRO A 313 0.74 -25.16 5.72
N ASN A 314 1.91 -25.34 6.35
CA ASN A 314 3.09 -26.03 5.82
C ASN A 314 3.82 -25.32 4.67
N GLU A 315 3.41 -24.12 4.26
CA GLU A 315 4.26 -23.28 3.43
C GLU A 315 5.42 -22.73 4.28
N GLY A 316 6.64 -22.86 3.76
CA GLY A 316 7.82 -22.30 4.40
C GLY A 316 7.91 -20.80 4.13
N GLU A 317 8.28 -20.03 5.14
CA GLU A 317 8.60 -18.62 4.97
C GLU A 317 9.72 -18.45 3.94
N LEU A 318 9.56 -17.49 3.02
CA LEU A 318 10.62 -17.14 2.09
C LEU A 318 11.71 -16.39 2.86
N CYS A 319 12.96 -16.83 2.70
CA CYS A 319 14.12 -16.17 3.26
C CYS A 319 15.19 -16.08 2.16
N TYR A 320 15.25 -14.90 1.55
CA TYR A 320 16.10 -14.59 0.40
C TYR A 320 17.27 -13.72 0.85
N ASP A 321 18.49 -14.25 0.71
CA ASP A 321 19.71 -13.45 0.82
C ASP A 321 19.91 -12.70 -0.51
N GLU A 322 19.65 -11.40 -0.47
CA GLU A 322 19.71 -10.50 -1.63
C GLU A 322 21.11 -10.49 -2.26
N ILE A 323 22.15 -10.39 -1.42
CA ILE A 323 23.53 -10.24 -1.88
C ILE A 323 24.06 -11.57 -2.44
N ALA A 324 23.85 -12.67 -1.73
CA ALA A 324 24.27 -13.99 -2.20
C ALA A 324 23.63 -14.34 -3.55
N SER A 325 22.38 -13.93 -3.75
CA SER A 325 21.66 -14.18 -4.99
C SER A 325 22.18 -13.33 -6.15
N TYR A 326 22.56 -12.08 -5.90
CA TYR A 326 23.21 -11.25 -6.93
C TYR A 326 24.60 -11.77 -7.30
N LYS A 327 25.40 -12.17 -6.31
CA LYS A 327 26.70 -12.82 -6.55
C LYS A 327 26.56 -14.09 -7.39
N LYS A 328 25.49 -14.86 -7.19
CA LYS A 328 25.19 -16.05 -8.00
C LYS A 328 24.72 -15.71 -9.42
N ALA A 329 23.85 -14.72 -9.57
CA ALA A 329 23.26 -14.35 -10.85
C ALA A 329 24.24 -13.58 -11.76
N PHE A 330 25.17 -12.83 -11.15
CA PHE A 330 26.12 -11.95 -11.84
C PHE A 330 27.50 -12.07 -11.18
N PRO A 331 28.21 -13.19 -11.39
CA PRO A 331 29.45 -13.49 -10.67
C PRO A 331 30.62 -12.54 -11.00
N ASP A 332 30.56 -11.87 -12.15
CA ASP A 332 31.63 -10.98 -12.62
C ASP A 332 31.54 -9.55 -12.04
N VAL A 333 30.50 -9.26 -11.25
CA VAL A 333 30.31 -7.96 -10.59
C VAL A 333 30.87 -8.00 -9.17
N ASP A 334 31.69 -7.02 -8.81
CA ASP A 334 32.12 -6.82 -7.42
C ASP A 334 30.97 -6.25 -6.57
N TRP A 335 30.11 -7.14 -6.11
CA TRP A 335 28.95 -6.81 -5.31
C TRP A 335 29.29 -6.17 -3.96
N ASP A 336 30.47 -6.44 -3.40
CA ASP A 336 30.86 -5.88 -2.11
C ASP A 336 31.15 -4.38 -2.26
N ILE A 337 31.80 -3.96 -3.36
CA ILE A 337 31.96 -2.54 -3.70
C ILE A 337 30.61 -1.87 -4.01
N VAL A 338 29.76 -2.51 -4.82
CA VAL A 338 28.46 -1.96 -5.21
C VAL A 338 27.55 -1.74 -3.99
N ILE A 339 27.52 -2.69 -3.07
CA ILE A 339 26.74 -2.57 -1.83
C ILE A 339 27.36 -1.55 -0.87
N ALA A 340 28.68 -1.53 -0.69
CA ALA A 340 29.34 -0.53 0.16
C ALA A 340 29.10 0.90 -0.35
N HIS A 341 29.10 1.11 -1.67
CA HIS A 341 28.75 2.39 -2.29
C HIS A 341 27.29 2.77 -1.98
N ARG A 342 26.37 1.81 -2.13
CA ARG A 342 24.94 1.98 -1.85
C ARG A 342 24.65 2.35 -0.39
N GLU A 343 25.38 1.76 0.56
CA GLU A 343 25.24 2.05 1.99
C GLU A 343 25.82 3.41 2.38
N LYS A 344 26.92 3.81 1.73
CA LYS A 344 27.64 5.06 2.04
C LYS A 344 26.94 6.32 1.52
N GLU A 345 26.28 6.25 0.37
CA GLU A 345 25.69 7.43 -0.26
C GLU A 345 24.26 7.74 0.18
N GLY A 346 23.50 6.78 0.75
CA GLY A 346 22.08 6.99 1.07
C GLY A 346 21.21 7.50 -0.10
N THR A 347 21.78 7.47 -1.31
CA THR A 347 21.35 7.94 -2.65
C THR A 347 22.30 7.24 -3.67
N TYR A 348 21.96 7.12 -4.95
CA TYR A 348 22.68 6.27 -5.92
C TYR A 348 23.52 7.07 -6.92
N ALA A 349 24.76 6.63 -7.20
CA ALA A 349 25.35 6.68 -8.55
C ALA A 349 25.15 5.33 -9.27
N PRO A 350 24.63 5.30 -10.51
CA PRO A 350 24.39 4.04 -11.24
C PRO A 350 25.71 3.39 -11.67
N ALA A 351 25.78 2.06 -11.59
CA ALA A 351 26.78 1.28 -12.31
C ALA A 351 26.43 1.32 -13.81
N THR A 352 27.14 2.13 -14.59
CA THR A 352 26.98 2.16 -16.04
C THR A 352 27.56 0.89 -16.65
N PHE A 353 26.70 0.03 -17.19
CA PHE A 353 27.13 -1.05 -18.09
C PHE A 353 27.18 -0.51 -19.52
N GLY A 354 28.30 -0.77 -20.21
CA GLY A 354 28.43 -0.52 -21.63
C GLY A 354 27.31 -1.22 -22.39
N SER A 355 26.78 -0.54 -23.40
CA SER A 355 25.76 -1.05 -24.31
C SER A 355 26.24 -2.32 -25.02
N GLU A 356 25.88 -3.49 -24.52
CA GLU A 356 25.90 -4.73 -25.32
C GLU A 356 24.52 -5.38 -25.28
N THR A 357 23.86 -5.31 -26.42
CA THR A 357 22.64 -6.02 -26.77
C THR A 357 22.86 -7.52 -26.56
N ILE A 358 22.21 -8.11 -25.56
CA ILE A 358 22.19 -9.57 -25.41
C ILE A 358 21.18 -10.10 -26.44
N GLU A 359 21.66 -10.47 -27.62
CA GLU A 359 20.93 -11.38 -28.51
C GLU A 359 20.86 -12.75 -27.83
N THR A 360 19.67 -13.12 -27.36
CA THR A 360 19.37 -14.49 -26.94
C THR A 360 19.37 -15.40 -28.18
N LYS A 361 20.38 -16.26 -28.31
CA LYS A 361 20.31 -17.41 -29.22
C LYS A 361 19.43 -18.50 -28.59
N SER A 362 18.44 -18.90 -29.39
CA SER A 362 17.52 -20.03 -29.22
C SER A 362 18.19 -21.38 -29.08
#